data_AF-A0A3M7PKF3-F1
#
_entry.id   AF-A0A3M7PKF3-F1
#
_cell.length_a   1.000
_cell.length_b   1.000
_cell.length_c   1.000
_cell.angle_alpha   90.00
_cell.angle_beta   90.00
_cell.angle_gamma   90.00
#
_symmetry.space_group_name_H-M   'P 1'
#
loop_
_entity.id
_entity.type
_entity.pdbx_description
1 polymer ?
#
loop_
_entity_poly.entity_id
_entity_poly.type
_entity_poly.pdbx_seq_one_letter_code
_entity_poly.pdbx_strand_id
1 'polypeptide(L)'
;TGDYSNVTLGSGVSEVQKITLNSSFSVPYVLSFENVETILFNFETTTALYLQNALNDLPSLGPNLVSVSPVSSNDPIVKIFLVTFSADLGDVPNLEEKSGNLIMLVDEETKGIASGQNVQITVQGQHSPLFSLTETSDNVIT
;
A
#
# COMPACT_ATOMS: atom_id res chain seq x y z
N THR A 1 10.42 -25.73 19.90
CA THR A 1 10.05 -24.52 20.66
C THR A 1 10.55 -23.34 19.85
N GLY A 2 9.63 -22.59 19.24
CA GLY A 2 10.01 -21.40 18.48
C GLY A 2 10.44 -20.31 19.46
N ASP A 3 11.59 -19.71 19.20
CA ASP A 3 12.09 -18.56 19.94
C ASP A 3 11.30 -17.34 19.46
N TYR A 4 10.41 -16.81 20.32
CA TYR A 4 9.61 -15.61 20.05
C TYR A 4 10.15 -14.40 20.83
N SER A 5 11.40 -14.48 21.31
CA SER A 5 11.98 -13.36 22.06
C SER A 5 12.29 -12.19 21.11
N ASN A 6 11.64 -11.06 21.42
CA ASN A 6 11.78 -9.73 20.82
C ASN A 6 10.95 -9.44 19.55
N VAL A 7 9.63 -9.43 19.70
CA VAL A 7 8.82 -8.45 18.95
C VAL A 7 8.91 -7.13 19.70
N THR A 8 9.89 -6.30 19.37
CA THR A 8 9.91 -4.91 19.85
C THR A 8 8.79 -4.18 19.13
N LEU A 9 7.81 -3.62 19.85
CA LEU A 9 6.86 -2.65 19.29
C LEU A 9 7.66 -1.43 18.81
N GLY A 10 8.12 -1.46 17.57
CA GLY A 10 8.68 -0.29 16.91
C GLY A 10 7.56 0.66 16.54
N SER A 11 7.82 1.97 16.59
CA SER A 11 7.03 2.89 15.76
C SER A 11 7.23 2.41 14.32
N GLY A 12 6.23 1.71 13.77
CA GLY A 12 6.36 1.16 12.43
C GLY A 12 6.68 2.28 11.43
N VAL A 13 7.30 1.90 10.31
CA VAL A 13 7.67 2.83 9.26
C VAL A 13 6.62 2.69 8.15
N SER A 14 5.93 3.78 7.85
CA SER A 14 5.04 3.83 6.69
C SER A 14 5.84 3.62 5.41
N GLU A 15 5.35 2.73 4.56
CA GLU A 15 5.90 2.57 3.23
C GLU A 15 5.49 3.74 2.32
N VAL A 16 6.40 4.17 1.45
CA VAL A 16 6.11 5.15 0.41
C VAL A 16 6.50 4.60 -0.95
N GLN A 17 5.51 4.45 -1.83
CA GLN A 17 5.72 4.14 -3.23
C GLN A 17 5.45 5.39 -4.08
N LYS A 18 6.31 5.64 -5.06
CA LYS A 18 6.16 6.69 -6.05
C LYS A 18 5.63 6.09 -7.35
N ILE A 19 4.44 6.51 -7.72
CA ILE A 19 3.81 6.15 -8.99
C ILE A 19 4.07 7.28 -9.99
N THR A 20 4.64 6.93 -11.13
CA THR A 20 4.77 7.82 -12.28
C THR A 20 3.91 7.28 -13.42
N LEU A 21 2.87 8.03 -13.79
CA LEU A 21 2.01 7.75 -14.93
C LEU A 21 2.43 8.65 -16.09
N ASN A 22 2.64 8.06 -17.26
CA ASN A 22 2.96 8.78 -18.49
C ASN A 22 1.98 8.40 -19.60
N SER A 23 1.26 9.39 -20.13
CA SER A 23 0.37 9.21 -21.28
C SER A 23 0.19 10.51 -22.07
N SER A 24 0.33 10.42 -23.39
CA SER A 24 0.08 11.54 -24.33
C SER A 24 -1.39 11.72 -24.74
N PHE A 25 -2.29 10.88 -24.24
CA PHE A 25 -3.73 10.94 -24.49
C PHE A 25 -4.52 10.43 -23.29
N SER A 26 -5.80 10.81 -23.21
CA SER A 26 -6.71 10.30 -22.20
C SER A 26 -6.92 8.80 -22.39
N VAL A 27 -6.34 8.00 -21.49
CA VAL A 27 -6.53 6.55 -21.45
C VAL A 27 -7.15 6.12 -20.13
N PRO A 28 -8.08 5.15 -20.18
CA PRO A 28 -8.51 4.49 -18.98
C PRO A 28 -7.43 3.51 -18.49
N TYR A 29 -7.31 3.36 -17.18
CA TYR A 29 -6.39 2.40 -16.56
C TYR A 29 -6.93 1.87 -15.23
N VAL A 30 -6.42 0.72 -14.79
CA VAL A 30 -6.78 0.05 -13.53
C VAL A 30 -5.52 -0.27 -12.75
N LEU A 31 -5.52 0.05 -11.46
CA LEU A 31 -4.48 -0.37 -10.54
C LEU A 31 -4.91 -1.66 -9.85
N SER A 32 -3.96 -2.50 -9.47
CA SER A 32 -4.23 -3.68 -8.65
C SER A 32 -3.23 -3.86 -7.52
N PHE A 33 -3.72 -4.46 -6.43
CA PHE A 33 -2.94 -4.91 -5.29
C PHE A 33 -3.35 -6.35 -4.94
N GLU A 34 -2.39 -7.27 -4.90
CA GLU A 34 -2.63 -8.70 -4.64
C GLU A 34 -3.74 -9.33 -5.52
N ASN A 35 -3.79 -8.95 -6.80
CA ASN A 35 -4.84 -9.34 -7.77
C ASN A 35 -6.25 -8.78 -7.48
N VAL A 36 -6.40 -7.86 -6.54
CA VAL A 36 -7.63 -7.10 -6.35
C VAL A 36 -7.52 -5.77 -7.09
N GLU A 37 -8.48 -5.51 -7.96
CA GLU A 37 -8.49 -4.36 -8.86
C GLU A 37 -9.25 -3.17 -8.26
N THR A 38 -8.75 -1.97 -8.53
CA THR A 38 -9.48 -0.73 -8.28
C THR A 38 -10.60 -0.54 -9.31
N ILE A 39 -11.39 0.51 -9.13
CA ILE A 39 -12.21 1.06 -10.21
C ILE A 39 -11.36 1.56 -11.39
N LEU A 40 -12.02 1.75 -12.53
CA LEU A 40 -11.41 2.33 -13.74
C LEU A 40 -11.11 3.82 -13.54
N PHE A 41 -9.85 4.20 -13.70
CA PHE A 41 -9.42 5.59 -13.72
C PHE A 41 -9.35 6.13 -15.13
N ASN A 42 -9.40 7.46 -15.28
CA ASN A 42 -9.05 8.15 -16.51
C ASN A 42 -7.83 9.04 -16.24
N PHE A 43 -6.78 8.92 -17.06
CA PHE A 43 -5.54 9.67 -16.87
C PHE A 43 -5.77 11.17 -16.66
N GLU A 44 -6.59 11.83 -17.49
CA GLU A 44 -6.82 13.29 -17.44
C GLU A 44 -7.47 13.74 -16.14
N THR A 45 -8.46 13.00 -15.67
CA THR A 45 -9.28 13.37 -14.51
C THR A 45 -8.81 12.75 -13.20
N THR A 46 -7.83 11.83 -13.24
CA THR A 46 -7.26 11.24 -12.03
C THR A 46 -6.67 12.34 -11.15
N THR A 47 -7.09 12.33 -9.88
CA THR A 47 -6.54 13.14 -8.80
C THR A 47 -6.02 12.25 -7.68
N ALA A 48 -5.16 12.78 -6.81
CA ALA A 48 -4.64 12.05 -5.65
C ALA A 48 -5.76 11.55 -4.72
N LEU A 49 -6.78 12.39 -4.46
CA LEU A 49 -7.94 12.00 -3.65
C LEU A 49 -8.71 10.83 -4.27
N TYR A 50 -8.89 10.85 -5.60
CA TYR A 50 -9.62 9.78 -6.28
C TYR A 50 -8.86 8.45 -6.21
N LEU A 51 -7.54 8.48 -6.40
CA LEU A 51 -6.67 7.32 -6.27
C LEU A 51 -6.64 6.80 -4.82
N GLN A 52 -6.57 7.70 -3.83
CA GLN A 52 -6.62 7.35 -2.41
C GLN A 52 -7.89 6.62 -2.04
N ASN A 53 -9.06 7.13 -2.44
CA ASN A 53 -10.33 6.51 -2.11
C ASN A 53 -10.42 5.11 -2.73
N ALA A 54 -10.07 4.99 -4.01
CA ALA A 54 -10.10 3.70 -4.71
C ALA A 54 -9.15 2.65 -4.12
N LEU A 55 -7.97 3.04 -3.62
CA LEU A 55 -7.07 2.12 -2.93
C LEU A 55 -7.60 1.71 -1.54
N ASN A 56 -8.18 2.64 -0.78
CA ASN A 56 -8.80 2.33 0.51
C ASN A 56 -10.08 1.49 0.40
N ASP A 57 -10.73 1.50 -0.78
CA ASP A 57 -11.88 0.65 -1.06
C ASP A 57 -11.47 -0.81 -1.35
N LEU A 58 -10.18 -1.11 -1.53
CA LEU A 58 -9.69 -2.47 -1.74
C LEU A 58 -9.76 -3.28 -0.42
N PRO A 59 -10.51 -4.39 -0.38
CA PRO A 59 -10.61 -5.22 0.83
C PRO A 59 -9.27 -5.76 1.33
N SER A 60 -8.31 -5.97 0.42
CA SER A 60 -6.95 -6.47 0.73
C SER A 60 -6.09 -5.45 1.47
N LEU A 61 -6.28 -4.15 1.24
CA LEU A 61 -5.56 -3.09 1.95
C LEU A 61 -6.30 -2.62 3.19
N GLY A 62 -7.63 -2.72 3.21
CA GLY A 62 -8.46 -2.24 4.31
C GLY A 62 -8.69 -0.72 4.26
N PRO A 63 -9.71 -0.24 5.01
CA PRO A 63 -10.13 1.16 4.94
C PRO A 63 -9.17 2.08 5.71
N ASN A 64 -8.87 3.24 5.13
CA ASN A 64 -8.07 4.32 5.72
C ASN A 64 -6.62 3.96 6.06
N LEU A 65 -6.03 2.98 5.36
CA LEU A 65 -4.62 2.60 5.52
C LEU A 65 -3.74 3.15 4.39
N VAL A 66 -4.30 3.90 3.44
CA VAL A 66 -3.56 4.51 2.34
C VAL A 66 -3.82 6.01 2.28
N SER A 67 -2.76 6.80 2.09
CA SER A 67 -2.85 8.22 1.73
C SER A 67 -2.10 8.49 0.44
N VAL A 68 -2.58 9.43 -0.36
CA VAL A 68 -1.97 9.77 -1.66
C VAL A 68 -1.76 11.26 -1.76
N SER A 69 -0.55 11.67 -2.13
CA SER A 69 -0.23 13.06 -2.40
C SER A 69 0.29 13.25 -3.83
N PRO A 70 -0.12 14.32 -4.53
CA PRO A 70 0.41 14.60 -5.86
C PRO A 70 1.79 15.23 -5.76
N VAL A 71 2.66 14.91 -6.72
CA VAL A 71 3.95 15.58 -6.92
C VAL A 71 3.88 16.37 -8.21
N SER A 72 4.32 17.63 -8.17
CA SER A 72 4.32 18.50 -9.34
C SER A 72 5.24 17.96 -10.44
N SER A 73 4.69 17.85 -11.65
CA SER A 73 5.44 17.59 -12.88
C SER A 73 5.41 18.85 -13.76
N ASN A 74 6.53 19.14 -14.43
CA ASN A 74 6.58 20.19 -15.46
C ASN A 74 6.05 19.68 -16.82
N ASP A 75 5.85 18.37 -16.95
CA ASP A 75 5.37 17.74 -18.16
C ASP A 75 3.87 17.41 -18.02
N PRO A 76 2.99 17.99 -18.86
CA PRO A 76 1.54 17.76 -18.80
C PRO A 76 1.15 16.31 -19.12
N ILE A 77 2.00 15.53 -19.80
CA ILE A 77 1.75 14.12 -20.08
C ILE A 77 2.24 13.20 -18.95
N VAL A 78 2.75 13.76 -17.85
CA VAL A 78 3.23 13.01 -16.70
C VAL A 78 2.49 13.41 -15.43
N LYS A 79 1.95 12.42 -14.72
CA LYS A 79 1.38 12.58 -13.37
C LYS A 79 2.18 11.74 -12.39
N ILE A 80 2.55 12.35 -11.27
CA ILE A 80 3.33 11.68 -10.21
C ILE A 80 2.53 11.71 -8.91
N PHE A 81 2.45 10.57 -8.24
CA PHE A 81 1.80 10.40 -6.95
C PHE A 81 2.75 9.71 -5.97
N LEU A 82 2.77 10.18 -4.72
CA LEU A 82 3.34 9.44 -3.61
C LEU A 82 2.19 8.76 -2.87
N VAL A 83 2.20 7.44 -2.90
CA VAL A 83 1.28 6.58 -2.17
C VAL A 83 1.97 6.17 -0.88
N THR A 84 1.41 6.61 0.25
CA THR A 84 1.92 6.28 1.59
C THR A 84 0.99 5.27 2.24
N PHE A 85 1.53 4.09 2.52
CA PHE A 85 0.84 3.02 3.24
C PHE A 85 1.04 3.20 4.74
N SER A 86 0.00 2.88 5.52
CA SER A 86 0.10 2.85 6.98
C SER A 86 1.21 1.90 7.40
N ALA A 87 1.95 2.28 8.43
CA ALA A 87 2.93 1.44 9.07
C ALA A 87 2.33 0.10 9.58
N ASP A 88 1.01 0.00 9.69
CA ASP A 88 0.32 -1.23 10.08
C ASP A 88 0.37 -2.31 8.98
N LEU A 89 0.52 -1.91 7.72
CA LEU A 89 0.64 -2.84 6.59
C LEU A 89 2.06 -3.40 6.43
N GLY A 90 3.07 -2.73 7.01
CA GLY A 90 4.46 -3.12 6.88
C GLY A 90 4.99 -2.99 5.46
N ASP A 91 5.69 -4.01 4.98
CA ASP A 91 6.29 -4.09 3.64
C ASP A 91 5.22 -4.56 2.65
N VAL A 92 4.78 -3.65 1.79
CA VAL A 92 3.67 -3.77 0.86
C VAL A 92 4.23 -4.04 -0.55
N PRO A 93 3.75 -5.07 -1.26
CA PRO A 93 4.10 -5.24 -2.66
C PRO A 93 3.82 -3.99 -3.51
N ASN A 94 4.65 -3.76 -4.53
CA ASN A 94 4.43 -2.67 -5.48
C ASN A 94 3.03 -2.74 -6.10
N LEU A 95 2.39 -1.58 -6.24
CA LEU A 95 1.16 -1.46 -7.01
C LEU A 95 1.42 -1.80 -8.48
N GLU A 96 0.46 -2.49 -9.09
CA GLU A 96 0.56 -2.94 -10.48
C GLU A 96 -0.47 -2.21 -11.37
N GLU A 97 -0.10 -1.93 -12.61
CA GLU A 97 -1.07 -1.62 -13.66
C GLU A 97 -1.61 -2.94 -14.22
N LYS A 98 -2.92 -3.17 -14.07
CA LYS A 98 -3.54 -4.41 -14.53
C LYS A 98 -3.99 -4.33 -15.98
N SER A 99 -4.46 -3.15 -16.38
CA SER A 99 -5.03 -2.90 -17.69
C SER A 99 -4.96 -1.41 -17.99
N GLY A 100 -4.46 -1.06 -19.16
CA GLY A 100 -4.29 0.31 -19.61
C GLY A 100 -3.33 0.37 -20.79
N ASN A 101 -3.38 1.48 -21.52
CA ASN A 101 -2.41 1.80 -22.57
C ASN A 101 -1.50 2.98 -22.13
N LEU A 102 -1.36 3.19 -20.81
CA LEU A 102 -0.39 4.15 -20.28
C LEU A 102 0.90 3.43 -19.90
N ILE A 103 1.94 4.21 -19.63
CA ILE A 103 3.17 3.72 -19.02
C ILE A 103 3.11 4.06 -17.55
N MET A 104 3.01 3.05 -16.69
CA MET A 104 3.13 3.18 -15.24
C MET A 104 4.48 2.67 -14.76
N LEU A 105 5.16 3.49 -13.96
CA LEU A 105 6.36 3.11 -13.22
C LEU A 105 6.07 3.25 -11.73
N VAL A 106 6.53 2.29 -10.93
CA VAL A 106 6.43 2.29 -9.47
C VAL A 106 7.80 2.08 -8.88
N ASP A 107 8.22 3.04 -8.07
CA ASP A 107 9.47 3.01 -7.32
C ASP A 107 9.17 3.01 -5.82
N GLU A 108 9.84 2.13 -5.06
CA GLU A 108 9.80 2.16 -3.60
C GLU A 108 10.75 3.26 -3.10
N GLU A 109 10.20 4.36 -2.58
CA GLU A 109 10.98 5.48 -2.02
C GLU A 109 11.34 5.24 -0.56
N THR A 110 10.49 4.51 0.17
CA THR A 110 10.72 4.15 1.57
C THR A 110 10.09 2.80 1.84
N LYS A 111 10.90 1.83 2.24
CA LYS A 111 10.46 0.49 2.64
C LYS A 111 9.64 0.52 3.93
N GLY A 112 8.52 -0.18 3.96
CA GLY A 112 7.68 -0.28 5.14
C GLY A 112 8.21 -1.23 6.21
N ILE A 113 7.91 -0.92 7.48
CA ILE A 113 8.18 -1.79 8.63
C ILE A 113 6.92 -1.84 9.48
N ALA A 114 6.39 -3.05 9.69
CA ALA A 114 5.13 -3.24 10.39
C ALA A 114 5.20 -2.69 11.84
N SER A 115 4.18 -1.94 12.25
CA SER A 115 4.02 -1.42 13.62
C SER A 115 3.66 -2.52 14.63
N GLY A 116 3.20 -3.68 14.15
CA GLY A 116 2.63 -4.75 14.96
C GLY A 116 1.14 -4.55 15.28
N GLN A 117 0.50 -3.51 14.74
CA GLN A 117 -0.96 -3.33 14.77
C GLN A 117 -1.60 -3.79 13.45
N ASN A 118 -2.87 -4.20 13.50
CA ASN A 118 -3.63 -4.71 12.35
C ASN A 118 -2.96 -5.89 11.63
N VAL A 119 -2.36 -6.81 12.39
CA VAL A 119 -1.79 -8.05 11.87
C VAL A 119 -2.91 -8.97 11.42
N GLN A 120 -2.74 -9.53 10.21
CA GLN A 120 -3.59 -10.59 9.67
C GLN A 120 -2.74 -11.82 9.37
N ILE A 121 -3.17 -12.97 9.86
CA ILE A 121 -2.54 -14.25 9.54
C ILE A 121 -3.36 -14.92 8.44
N THR A 122 -2.70 -15.31 7.35
CA THR A 122 -3.31 -16.11 6.28
C THR A 122 -2.85 -17.56 6.38
N VAL A 123 -3.78 -18.49 6.59
CA VAL A 123 -3.52 -19.94 6.57
C VAL A 123 -4.38 -20.57 5.49
N GLN A 124 -3.74 -21.17 4.48
CA GLN A 124 -4.42 -21.83 3.35
C GLN A 124 -5.41 -20.90 2.60
N GLY A 125 -5.08 -19.61 2.47
CA GLY A 125 -5.93 -18.62 1.80
C GLY A 125 -7.14 -18.16 2.62
N GLN A 126 -7.24 -18.56 3.89
CA GLN A 126 -8.21 -18.01 4.84
C GLN A 126 -7.51 -16.96 5.71
N HIS A 127 -8.11 -15.77 5.78
CA HIS A 127 -7.60 -14.62 6.51
C HIS A 127 -8.15 -14.60 7.94
N SER A 128 -7.30 -14.35 8.93
CA SER A 128 -7.75 -14.09 10.30
C SER A 128 -8.45 -12.72 10.41
N PRO A 129 -9.24 -12.47 11.46
CA PRO A 129 -9.53 -11.10 11.89
C PRO A 129 -8.22 -10.34 12.12
N LEU A 130 -8.27 -9.01 11.97
CA LEU A 130 -7.16 -8.14 12.33
C LEU A 130 -6.97 -8.17 13.86
N PHE A 131 -5.72 -8.29 14.31
CA PHE A 131 -5.36 -8.20 15.73
C PHE A 131 -4.06 -7.43 15.90
N SER A 132 -3.80 -6.94 17.11
CA SER A 132 -2.53 -6.29 17.44
C SER A 132 -1.64 -7.27 18.20
N LEU A 133 -0.34 -7.24 17.91
CA LEU A 133 0.65 -7.95 18.72
C LEU A 133 0.75 -7.24 20.07
N THR A 134 0.27 -7.89 21.12
CA THR A 134 0.57 -7.49 22.49
C THR A 134 1.92 -8.08 22.89
N GLU A 135 2.81 -7.26 23.46
CA GLU A 135 4.02 -7.76 24.11
C GLU A 135 3.63 -8.81 25.16
N THR A 136 3.94 -10.08 24.90
CA THR A 136 4.03 -11.08 25.95
C THR A 136 5.45 -11.02 26.47
N SER A 137 5.68 -10.26 27.54
CA SER A 137 6.91 -10.40 28.31
C SER A 137 6.89 -11.75 29.00
N ASP A 138 7.27 -12.81 28.31
CA ASP A 138 7.65 -14.06 28.97
C ASP A 138 8.98 -13.80 29.65
N ASN A 139 8.87 -13.30 30.88
CA ASN A 139 9.97 -13.20 31.81
C ASN A 139 10.32 -14.64 32.21
N VAL A 140 11.08 -15.34 31.35
CA VAL A 140 11.65 -16.64 31.68
C VAL A 140 12.76 -16.37 32.68
N ILE A 141 12.37 -16.32 33.96
CA ILE A 141 13.31 -16.36 35.08
C ILE A 141 13.93 -17.76 35.03
N THR A 142 15.15 -17.85 34.51
CA THR A 142 16.02 -19.04 34.65
C THR A 142 16.66 -19.07 36.03
#